data_AF-A0A914RWV3-F1
#
_entry.id   AF-A0A914RWV3-F1
#
_cell.length_a   1.000
_cell.length_b   1.000
_cell.length_c   1.000
_cell.angle_alpha   90.00
_cell.angle_beta   90.00
_cell.angle_gamma   90.00
#
_symmetry.space_group_name_H-M   'P 1'
#
loop_
_entity.id
_entity.type
_entity.pdbx_description
1 polymer ?
#
loop_
_entity_poly.entity_id
_entity_poly.type
_entity_poly.pdbx_seq_one_letter_code
_entity_poly.pdbx_strand_id
1 'polypeptide(L)'
;MRYTWQSEGVPVVFTDGACSSNGHRGAKAGIGVFWGDDHPDNVSEPLMSGPPTNNRAELSAVITALRTVRLLSDLSSMSINCSSWQSNMIHGFFFVS
;
A
#
# COMPACT_ATOMS: atom_id res chain seq x y z
N MET A 1 14.36 21.27 -5.54
CA MET A 1 13.91 20.87 -4.19
C MET A 1 13.79 19.36 -4.19
N ARG A 2 14.57 18.66 -3.35
CA ARG A 2 14.52 17.20 -3.20
C ARG A 2 13.67 16.90 -1.97
N TYR A 3 12.49 16.29 -2.15
CA TYR A 3 11.74 15.72 -1.04
C TYR A 3 12.43 14.43 -0.65
N THR A 4 13.38 14.49 0.29
CA THR A 4 14.00 13.29 0.85
C THR A 4 13.03 12.70 1.87
N TRP A 5 12.21 11.75 1.43
CA TRP A 5 11.40 10.88 2.28
C TRP A 5 12.29 9.89 3.05
N GLN A 6 13.31 10.38 3.75
CA GLN A 6 14.21 9.56 4.54
C GLN A 6 14.22 10.11 5.96
N SER A 7 13.42 9.48 6.81
CA SER A 7 13.65 9.54 8.25
C SER A 7 14.90 8.72 8.52
N GLU A 8 16.07 9.37 8.66
CA GLU A 8 17.28 8.84 9.32
C GLU A 8 17.55 7.32 9.11
N GLY A 9 17.77 6.87 7.87
CA GLY A 9 18.18 5.49 7.58
C GLY A 9 17.09 4.41 7.68
N VAL A 10 15.83 4.82 7.77
CA VAL A 10 14.68 3.90 7.84
C VAL A 10 14.01 3.81 6.45
N PRO A 11 13.77 2.61 5.90
CA PRO A 11 13.02 2.48 4.65
C PRO A 11 11.61 3.04 4.83
N VAL A 12 11.17 3.81 3.83
CA VAL A 12 9.82 4.37 3.77
C VAL A 12 9.02 3.58 2.75
N VAL A 13 7.88 3.06 3.20
CA VAL A 13 6.91 2.41 2.32
C VAL A 13 5.61 3.20 2.33
N PHE A 14 5.00 3.29 1.17
CA PHE A 14 3.67 3.85 1.00
C PHE A 14 2.68 2.71 0.80
N THR A 15 1.60 2.73 1.57
CA THR A 15 0.53 1.74 1.46
C THR A 15 -0.77 2.47 1.21
N ASP A 16 -1.56 1.96 0.28
CA ASP A 16 -2.91 2.44 0.03
C ASP A 16 -3.85 1.26 -0.22
N GLY A 17 -5.10 1.45 0.18
CA GLY A 17 -6.15 0.45 0.04
C GLY A 17 -7.47 1.15 -0.22
N ALA A 18 -8.10 0.80 -1.33
CA ALA A 18 -9.33 1.44 -1.77
C ALA A 18 -10.42 0.40 -2.00
N CYS A 19 -11.66 0.77 -1.70
CA CYS A 19 -12.83 -0.02 -2.05
C CYS A 19 -13.82 0.79 -2.90
N SER A 20 -14.05 0.34 -4.13
CA SER A 20 -15.13 0.83 -4.98
C SER A 20 -16.47 0.27 -4.49
N SER A 21 -17.48 1.13 -4.40
CA SER A 21 -18.83 0.79 -3.91
C SER A 21 -18.88 0.20 -2.49
N ASN A 22 -18.02 0.70 -1.59
CA ASN A 22 -17.93 0.24 -0.19
C ASN A 22 -19.31 0.13 0.50
N GLY A 23 -19.63 -1.05 1.02
CA GLY A 23 -20.92 -1.31 1.69
C GLY A 23 -22.10 -1.63 0.75
N HIS A 24 -21.85 -1.78 -0.56
CA HIS A 24 -22.87 -2.15 -1.55
C HIS A 24 -22.59 -3.48 -2.23
N ARG A 25 -23.62 -4.07 -2.84
CA ARG A 25 -23.51 -5.33 -3.60
C ARG A 25 -22.66 -5.08 -4.84
N GLY A 26 -21.60 -5.86 -5.02
CA GLY A 26 -20.63 -5.68 -6.11
C GLY A 26 -19.45 -4.78 -5.77
N ALA A 27 -19.25 -4.45 -4.49
CA ALA A 27 -18.05 -3.80 -4.01
C ALA A 27 -16.78 -4.56 -4.45
N LYS A 28 -15.74 -3.82 -4.84
CA LYS A 28 -14.41 -4.36 -5.15
C LYS A 28 -13.37 -3.55 -4.42
N ALA A 29 -12.45 -4.23 -3.76
CA ALA A 29 -11.36 -3.60 -3.05
C ALA A 29 -10.02 -4.04 -3.64
N GLY A 30 -9.05 -3.14 -3.60
CA GLY A 30 -7.67 -3.37 -4.02
C GLY A 30 -6.71 -2.86 -2.97
N ILE A 31 -5.52 -3.43 -2.96
CA ILE A 31 -4.42 -3.00 -2.09
C ILE A 31 -3.22 -2.66 -2.96
N GLY A 32 -2.39 -1.76 -2.46
CA GLY A 32 -1.05 -1.64 -3.00
C GLY A 32 -0.02 -1.14 -2.00
N VAL A 33 1.21 -1.45 -2.35
CA VAL A 33 2.42 -1.21 -1.58
C VAL A 33 3.46 -0.66 -2.55
N PHE A 34 4.01 0.50 -2.22
CA PHE A 34 4.97 1.20 -3.05
C PHE A 34 6.23 1.53 -2.24
N TRP A 35 7.35 0.96 -2.67
CA TRP A 35 8.67 1.14 -2.10
C TRP A 35 9.51 2.18 -2.85
N GLY A 36 9.19 2.40 -4.13
CA GLY A 36 9.93 3.27 -5.04
C GLY A 36 9.75 2.84 -6.49
N ASP A 37 10.24 3.66 -7.42
CA ASP A 37 10.14 3.37 -8.85
C ASP A 37 10.86 2.05 -9.20
N ASP A 38 10.20 1.19 -10.00
CA ASP A 38 10.68 -0.13 -10.45
C ASP A 38 11.15 -1.09 -9.34
N HIS A 39 10.71 -0.89 -8.10
CA HIS A 39 11.06 -1.78 -7.00
C HIS A 39 10.34 -3.14 -7.14
N PRO A 40 11.05 -4.29 -7.06
CA PRO A 40 10.47 -5.62 -7.28
C PRO A 40 9.39 -6.00 -6.25
N ASP A 41 9.43 -5.38 -5.08
CA ASP A 41 8.48 -5.59 -3.98
C ASP A 41 7.24 -4.69 -4.04
N ASN A 42 7.08 -3.89 -5.11
CA ASN A 42 5.85 -3.12 -5.32
C ASN A 42 4.68 -4.06 -5.58
N VAL A 43 3.56 -3.83 -4.91
CA VAL A 43 2.35 -4.66 -5.00
C VAL A 43 1.18 -3.80 -5.44
N SER A 44 0.40 -4.31 -6.39
CA SER A 44 -0.92 -3.78 -6.77
C SER A 44 -1.81 -4.98 -7.08
N GLU A 45 -2.67 -5.35 -6.14
CA GLU A 45 -3.48 -6.56 -6.26
C GLU A 45 -4.90 -6.37 -5.70
N PRO A 46 -5.89 -7.12 -6.22
CA PRO A 46 -7.23 -7.10 -5.66
C PRO A 46 -7.26 -7.74 -4.27
N LEU A 47 -8.15 -7.25 -3.40
CA LEU A 47 -8.35 -7.83 -2.08
C LEU A 47 -8.98 -9.23 -2.20
N MET A 48 -8.15 -10.27 -2.08
CA MET A 48 -8.54 -11.66 -2.34
C MET A 48 -9.48 -12.28 -1.30
N SER A 49 -9.55 -11.75 -0.08
CA SER A 49 -10.26 -12.43 1.03
C SER A 49 -11.24 -11.53 1.81
N GLY A 50 -12.45 -12.07 1.99
CA GLY A 50 -13.49 -11.48 2.80
C GLY A 50 -14.26 -10.34 2.11
N PRO A 51 -15.11 -9.63 2.86
CA PRO A 51 -15.90 -8.53 2.31
C PRO A 51 -15.00 -7.37 1.85
N PRO A 52 -15.17 -6.88 0.61
CA PRO A 52 -14.42 -5.73 0.11
C PRO A 52 -14.91 -4.45 0.79
N THR A 53 -14.16 -4.00 1.79
CA THR A 53 -14.40 -2.75 2.52
C THR A 53 -13.14 -1.90 2.53
N ASN A 54 -13.29 -0.59 2.65
CA ASN A 54 -12.15 0.34 2.62
C ASN A 54 -11.15 0.02 3.74
N ASN A 55 -11.64 -0.11 4.97
CA ASN A 55 -10.80 -0.38 6.15
C ASN A 55 -10.03 -1.70 6.02
N ARG A 56 -10.64 -2.72 5.40
CA ARG A 56 -9.96 -4.00 5.17
C ARG A 56 -8.88 -3.84 4.11
N ALA A 57 -9.15 -3.10 3.04
CA ALA A 57 -8.15 -2.80 2.01
C ALA A 57 -6.93 -2.11 2.62
N GLU A 58 -7.13 -1.02 3.37
CA GLU A 58 -6.06 -0.27 4.03
C GLU A 58 -5.24 -1.17 4.98
N LEU A 59 -5.91 -1.96 5.82
CA LEU A 59 -5.22 -2.85 6.77
C LEU A 59 -4.47 -3.98 6.06
N SER A 60 -5.06 -4.54 4.99
CA SER A 60 -4.42 -5.58 4.19
C SER A 60 -3.18 -5.05 3.46
N ALA A 61 -3.21 -3.82 2.94
CA ALA A 61 -2.04 -3.17 2.34
C ALA A 61 -0.88 -3.03 3.34
N VAL A 62 -1.17 -2.61 4.58
CA VAL A 62 -0.18 -2.53 5.67
C VAL A 62 0.39 -3.90 6.02
N ILE A 63 -0.45 -4.93 6.13
CA ILE A 63 0.00 -6.30 6.42
C ILE A 63 0.92 -6.82 5.29
N THR A 64 0.57 -6.55 4.03
CA THR A 64 1.41 -6.93 2.89
C THR A 64 2.77 -6.24 2.97
N ALA A 65 2.81 -4.93 3.21
CA ALA A 65 4.08 -4.20 3.37
C ALA A 65 4.96 -4.75 4.51
N LEU A 66 4.36 -5.09 5.66
CA LEU A 66 5.07 -5.70 6.77
C LEU A 66 5.63 -7.08 6.44
N ARG A 67 4.92 -7.87 5.62
CA ARG A 67 5.41 -9.17 5.15
C ARG A 67 6.63 -9.02 4.24
N THR A 68 6.63 -8.01 3.36
CA THR A 68 7.77 -7.76 2.48
C THR A 68 9.01 -7.34 3.27
N VAL A 69 8.88 -6.51 4.31
CA VAL A 69 10.01 -6.18 5.22
C VAL A 69 10.56 -7.40 5.92
N ARG A 70 9.69 -8.28 6.41
CA ARG A 70 10.13 -9.46 7.16
C ARG A 70 10.94 -10.42 6.30
N LEU A 71 10.71 -10.42 4.98
CA LEU A 71 11.48 -11.19 4.01
C LEU A 71 12.84 -10.55 3.68
N LEU A 72 13.00 -9.23 3.90
CA LEU A 72 14.25 -8.49 3.65
C LEU A 72 15.26 -8.56 4.81
N SER A 73 14.98 -9.36 5.86
CA SER A 73 15.86 -9.74 6.98
C SER A 73 17.10 -8.86 7.22
N ASP A 74 16.90 -7.75 7.95
CA ASP A 74 17.85 -6.99 8.81
C ASP A 74 17.32 -5.60 9.20
N LEU A 75 16.10 -5.25 8.80
CA LEU A 75 15.48 -3.97 9.14
C LEU A 75 14.94 -3.96 10.59
N SER A 76 15.57 -3.15 11.45
CA SER A 76 15.14 -2.92 12.83
C SER A 76 13.99 -1.91 12.96
N SER A 77 13.73 -1.12 11.90
CA SER A 77 12.64 -0.14 11.86
C SER A 77 12.19 0.12 10.41
N MET A 78 10.93 0.54 10.23
CA MET A 78 10.34 0.98 8.96
C MET A 78 9.33 2.10 9.24
N SER A 79 9.21 3.07 8.32
CA SER A 79 8.13 4.06 8.32
C SER A 79 7.06 3.69 7.28
N ILE A 80 5.84 3.43 7.73
CA ILE A 80 4.68 3.17 6.85
C ILE A 80 3.84 4.44 6.76
N ASN A 81 3.72 5.00 5.56
CA ASN A 81 2.80 6.11 5.30
C ASN A 81 1.51 5.56 4.70
N CYS A 82 0.42 5.72 5.43
CA CYS A 82 -0.94 5.45 4.96
C CYS A 82 -1.65 6.79 4.82
N SER A 83 -1.93 7.23 3.59
CA SER A 83 -2.81 8.37 3.39
C SER A 83 -3.77 8.14 2.25
N SER A 84 -5.06 8.19 2.57
CA SER A 84 -6.17 8.22 1.61
C SER A 84 -6.14 9.44 0.67
N TRP A 85 -5.17 10.35 0.84
CA TRP A 85 -5.01 11.60 0.10
C TRP A 85 -3.82 11.61 -0.87
N GLN A 86 -3.00 10.56 -0.90
CA GLN A 86 -1.92 10.42 -1.90
C GLN A 86 -2.40 9.84 -3.22
N SER A 87 -3.72 9.75 -3.43
CA SER A 87 -4.35 9.31 -4.69
C SER A 87 -3.66 9.95 -5.91
N ASN A 88 -3.34 11.25 -5.82
CA ASN A 88 -2.68 12.05 -6.87
C ASN A 88 -1.24 11.62 -7.26
N MET A 89 -0.51 10.88 -6.42
CA MET A 89 0.84 10.38 -6.76
C MET A 89 0.82 8.99 -7.43
N ILE A 90 -0.31 8.29 -7.39
CA ILE A 90 -0.43 6.87 -7.71
C ILE A 90 -1.59 6.54 -8.66
N HIS A 91 -2.08 7.53 -9.42
CA HIS A 91 -3.14 7.35 -10.43
C HIS A 91 -2.83 6.29 -11.48
N GLY A 92 -1.56 5.94 -11.71
CA GLY A 92 -1.17 4.90 -12.68
C GLY A 92 -1.01 3.50 -12.10
N PHE A 93 -0.80 3.35 -10.79
CA PHE A 93 -0.35 2.08 -10.20
C PHE A 93 -1.45 1.35 -9.41
N PHE A 94 -2.38 2.08 -8.79
CA PHE A 94 -3.35 1.50 -7.84
C PHE A 94 -4.76 1.25 -8.42
N PHE A 95 -5.07 1.77 -9.61
CA PHE A 95 -6.41 1.68 -10.22
C PHE A 95 -6.54 0.60 -11.32
N VAL A 96 -5.54 -0.28 -11.50
CA VAL A 96 -5.52 -1.25 -12.62
C VAL A 96 -6.12 -2.63 -12.27
N SER A 97 -7.03 -2.72 -11.29
CA SER A 97 -7.75 -3.98 -10.97
C SER A 97 -9.27 -3.80 -10.88
#